data_AF-A0AAV8WXK1-F1
#
_entry.id   AF-A0AAV8WXK1-F1
#
_cell.length_a   1.000
_cell.length_b   1.000
_cell.length_c   1.000
_cell.angle_alpha   90.00
_cell.angle_beta   90.00
_cell.angle_gamma   90.00
#
_symmetry.space_group_name_H-M   'P 1'
#
loop_
_entity.id
_entity.type
_entity.pdbx_description
1 polymer ?
#
loop_
_entity_poly.entity_id
_entity_poly.type
_entity_poly.pdbx_seq_one_letter_code
_entity_poly.pdbx_strand_id
1 'polypeptide(L)'
;MAVILLSTILTAVKAGVALIGAGKIAVLPFLIAAMTYFHYDQFDPENRPVDRAEVDNLYDFIIIGAGSAGSVLANRLTEIPNWKVLLLEAGGHETEITDVPILSLYLHKSKVDWGYKRDFDRWADYGNEGWSYDDVLPYFKKSQDQRNPYLAKNTKYHAT
;
A
#
# COMPACT_ATOMS: atom_id res chain seq x y z
N MET A 1 -52.97 21.30 27.49
CA MET A 1 -52.67 21.52 26.05
C MET A 1 -51.41 22.36 25.83
N ALA A 2 -51.25 23.52 26.50
CA ALA A 2 -50.08 24.40 26.32
C ALA A 2 -48.71 23.79 26.70
N VAL A 3 -48.64 22.97 27.76
CA VAL A 3 -47.38 22.35 28.22
C VAL A 3 -46.83 21.33 27.22
N ILE A 4 -47.71 20.58 26.54
CA ILE A 4 -47.34 19.59 25.53
C ILE A 4 -46.83 20.28 24.26
N LEU A 5 -47.46 21.39 23.86
CA LEU A 5 -47.02 22.16 22.70
C LEU A 5 -45.62 22.74 22.92
N LEU A 6 -45.35 23.27 24.12
CA LEU A 6 -44.06 23.85 24.47
C LEU A 6 -42.93 22.79 24.51
N SER A 7 -43.19 21.60 25.07
CA SER A 7 -42.19 20.52 25.10
C SER A 7 -41.88 19.99 23.71
N THR A 8 -42.87 19.92 22.82
CA THR A 8 -42.68 19.46 21.44
C THR A 8 -41.81 20.44 20.64
N ILE A 9 -42.07 21.75 20.78
CA ILE A 9 -41.26 22.81 20.17
C ILE A 9 -39.82 22.77 20.70
N LEU A 10 -39.64 22.65 22.02
CA LEU A 10 -38.30 22.61 22.62
C LEU A 10 -37.48 21.40 22.15
N THR A 11 -38.14 20.26 21.95
CA THR A 11 -37.52 19.03 21.45
C THR A 11 -37.10 19.18 19.99
N ALA A 12 -37.95 19.81 19.16
CA ALA A 12 -37.63 20.11 17.77
C ALA A 12 -36.45 21.10 17.64
N VAL A 13 -36.40 22.13 18.48
CA VAL A 13 -35.27 23.09 18.50
C VAL A 13 -33.97 22.40 18.95
N LYS A 14 -34.01 21.56 20.00
CA LYS A 14 -32.84 20.79 20.44
C LYS A 14 -32.33 19.83 19.36
N ALA A 15 -33.22 19.13 18.67
CA ALA A 15 -32.87 18.25 17.57
C ALA A 15 -32.26 19.03 16.39
N GLY A 16 -32.84 20.19 16.03
CA GLY A 16 -32.32 21.07 14.99
C GLY A 16 -30.94 21.63 15.31
N VAL A 17 -30.71 22.09 16.54
CA VAL A 17 -29.41 22.60 16.98
C VAL A 17 -28.36 21.50 17.06
N ALA A 18 -28.74 20.29 17.49
CA ALA A 18 -27.84 19.13 17.49
C ALA A 18 -27.44 18.72 16.06
N LEU A 19 -28.39 18.70 15.12
CA LEU A 19 -28.13 18.39 13.70
C LEU A 19 -27.24 19.46 13.03
N ILE A 20 -27.51 20.75 13.28
CA ILE A 20 -26.72 21.85 12.72
C ILE A 20 -25.33 21.93 13.38
N GLY A 21 -25.24 21.68 14.69
CA GLY A 21 -24.00 21.65 15.44
C GLY A 21 -23.10 20.47 15.06
N ALA A 22 -23.67 19.27 14.93
CA ALA A 22 -22.96 18.10 14.43
C ALA A 22 -22.57 18.27 12.96
N GLY A 23 -23.42 18.87 12.13
CA GLY A 23 -23.15 19.11 10.72
C GLY A 23 -21.94 20.02 10.47
N LYS A 24 -21.74 21.07 11.27
CA LYS A 24 -20.56 21.95 11.14
C LYS A 24 -19.27 21.32 11.67
N ILE A 25 -19.36 20.51 12.72
CA ILE A 25 -18.21 19.82 13.30
C ILE A 25 -17.79 18.61 12.44
N ALA A 26 -18.71 17.97 11.72
CA ALA A 26 -18.41 16.84 10.83
C ALA A 26 -17.82 17.26 9.46
N VAL A 27 -18.09 18.48 8.99
CA VAL A 27 -17.55 19.00 7.73
C VAL A 27 -16.04 19.15 7.78
N LEU A 28 -15.48 19.61 8.90
CA LEU A 28 -14.04 19.87 8.99
C LEU A 28 -13.20 18.58 8.92
N PRO A 29 -13.49 17.50 9.69
CA PRO A 29 -12.82 16.21 9.52
C PRO A 29 -13.00 15.63 8.11
N PHE A 30 -14.18 15.76 7.52
CA PHE A 30 -14.42 15.28 6.16
C PHE A 30 -13.63 16.08 5.11
N LEU A 31 -13.53 17.39 5.28
CA LEU A 31 -12.75 18.26 4.42
C LEU A 31 -11.25 17.99 4.56
N ILE A 32 -10.76 17.79 5.80
CA ILE A 32 -9.38 17.39 6.05
C ILE A 32 -9.11 16.04 5.38
N ALA A 33 -9.98 15.04 5.58
CA ALA A 33 -9.85 13.72 4.96
C ALA A 33 -9.88 13.80 3.42
N ALA A 34 -10.75 14.64 2.84
CA ALA A 34 -10.80 14.86 1.41
C ALA A 34 -9.53 15.57 0.92
N MET A 35 -9.04 16.57 1.65
CA MET A 35 -7.79 17.26 1.31
C MET A 35 -6.58 16.33 1.40
N THR A 36 -6.45 15.51 2.45
CA THR A 36 -5.38 14.51 2.54
C THR A 36 -5.49 13.48 1.43
N TYR A 37 -6.71 13.07 1.05
CA TYR A 37 -6.90 12.14 -0.07
C TYR A 37 -6.52 12.74 -1.43
N PHE A 38 -6.92 13.99 -1.71
CA PHE A 38 -6.65 14.64 -3.01
C PHE A 38 -5.27 15.29 -3.10
N HIS A 39 -4.61 15.53 -1.97
CA HIS A 39 -3.29 16.14 -1.88
C HIS A 39 -2.33 15.30 -1.04
N TYR A 40 -2.44 13.97 -1.10
CA TYR A 40 -1.63 13.09 -0.27
C TYR A 40 -0.14 13.39 -0.39
N ASP A 41 0.32 13.60 -1.62
CA ASP A 41 1.71 13.89 -1.95
C ASP A 41 2.29 15.09 -1.17
N GLN A 42 1.46 16.00 -0.64
CA GLN A 42 1.89 17.14 0.18
C GLN A 42 1.90 16.84 1.69
N PHE A 43 1.17 15.83 2.12
CA PHE A 43 0.96 15.49 3.53
C PHE A 43 1.59 14.15 3.92
N ASP A 44 2.23 13.47 2.97
CA ASP A 44 2.99 12.25 3.18
C ASP A 44 4.13 12.51 4.20
N PRO A 45 4.10 11.86 5.38
CA PRO A 45 5.16 12.01 6.38
C PRO A 45 6.44 11.26 5.99
N GLU A 46 6.40 10.38 4.99
CA GLU A 46 7.52 9.60 4.52
C GLU A 46 8.22 10.35 3.37
N ASN A 47 9.53 10.57 3.52
CA ASN A 47 10.29 11.39 2.58
C ASN A 47 10.51 10.61 1.28
N ARG A 48 9.75 10.94 0.23
CA ARG A 48 9.76 10.18 -1.02
C ARG A 48 11.13 10.22 -1.73
N PRO A 49 11.57 9.10 -2.31
CA PRO A 49 12.66 9.10 -3.26
C PRO A 49 12.32 10.00 -4.44
N VAL A 50 13.27 10.85 -4.87
CA VAL A 50 13.07 11.68 -6.06
C VAL A 50 13.57 10.92 -7.27
N ASP A 51 12.69 10.70 -8.25
CA ASP A 51 13.06 10.10 -9.52
C ASP A 51 14.11 10.97 -10.24
N ARG A 52 15.19 10.32 -10.68
CA ARG A 52 16.24 11.00 -11.42
C ARG A 52 15.93 10.95 -12.91
N ALA A 53 15.70 12.10 -13.52
CA ALA A 53 15.38 12.21 -14.94
C ALA A 53 16.55 11.77 -15.86
N GLU A 54 17.79 11.94 -15.39
CA GLU A 54 19.01 11.54 -16.11
C GLU A 54 19.74 10.44 -15.35
N VAL A 55 19.95 9.31 -16.02
CA VAL A 55 20.64 8.13 -15.49
C VAL A 55 22.09 8.16 -15.98
N ASP A 56 23.05 7.92 -15.08
CA ASP A 56 24.46 7.84 -15.44
C ASP A 56 24.71 6.58 -16.29
N ASN A 57 25.77 6.57 -17.11
CA ASN A 57 26.11 5.38 -17.89
C ASN A 57 26.78 4.26 -17.06
N LEU A 58 27.14 4.52 -15.80
CA LEU A 58 27.91 3.60 -14.97
C LEU A 58 27.52 3.68 -13.49
N TYR A 59 27.28 2.49 -12.91
CA TYR A 59 26.97 2.26 -11.51
C TYR A 59 27.76 1.05 -11.02
N ASP A 60 28.08 1.03 -9.72
CA ASP A 60 28.71 -0.13 -9.08
C ASP A 60 27.70 -1.25 -8.86
N PHE A 61 26.45 -0.87 -8.56
CA PHE A 61 25.35 -1.80 -8.35
C PHE A 61 24.07 -1.31 -9.02
N ILE A 62 23.34 -2.25 -9.62
CA ILE A 62 21.98 -2.04 -10.14
C ILE A 62 21.05 -2.99 -9.39
N ILE A 63 20.08 -2.43 -8.67
CA ILE A 63 19.04 -3.17 -7.95
C ILE A 63 17.75 -3.03 -8.75
N ILE A 64 17.14 -4.16 -9.08
CA ILE A 64 15.86 -4.21 -9.79
C ILE A 64 14.78 -4.62 -8.78
N GLY A 65 13.90 -3.67 -8.45
CA GLY A 65 12.81 -3.77 -7.49
C GLY A 65 13.12 -3.06 -6.17
N ALA A 66 12.38 -2.01 -5.84
CA ALA A 66 12.34 -1.28 -4.56
C ALA A 66 11.34 -1.90 -3.56
N GLY A 67 11.11 -3.21 -3.64
CA GLY A 67 10.40 -3.94 -2.60
C GLY A 67 11.21 -4.07 -1.30
N SER A 68 10.70 -4.83 -0.33
CA SER A 68 11.30 -4.93 1.01
C SER A 68 12.80 -5.30 1.00
N ALA A 69 13.22 -6.21 0.12
CA ALA A 69 14.62 -6.60 0.01
C ALA A 69 15.49 -5.56 -0.71
N GLY A 70 15.00 -5.02 -1.82
CA GLY A 70 15.76 -4.06 -2.63
C GLY A 70 15.98 -2.73 -1.92
N SER A 71 14.98 -2.24 -1.18
CA SER A 71 15.11 -1.02 -0.37
C SER A 71 16.13 -1.19 0.77
N VAL A 72 16.19 -2.37 1.39
CA VAL A 72 17.24 -2.68 2.38
C VAL A 72 18.63 -2.73 1.74
N LEU A 73 18.77 -3.37 0.57
CA LEU A 73 20.04 -3.42 -0.15
C LEU A 73 20.49 -2.02 -0.57
N ALA A 74 19.60 -1.22 -1.15
CA ALA A 74 19.90 0.15 -1.56
C ALA A 74 20.37 0.99 -0.37
N ASN A 75 19.66 0.92 0.75
CA ASN A 75 20.05 1.63 1.98
C ASN A 75 21.46 1.24 2.46
N ARG A 76 21.79 -0.06 2.48
CA ARG A 76 23.11 -0.52 2.95
C ARG A 76 24.25 -0.23 1.99
N LEU A 77 24.04 -0.39 0.70
CA LEU A 77 25.09 -0.13 -0.30
C LEU A 77 25.40 1.38 -0.37
N THR A 78 24.39 2.24 -0.22
CA THR A 78 24.57 3.70 -0.25
C THR A 78 25.22 4.29 1.01
N GLU A 79 25.36 3.52 2.10
CA GLU A 79 26.18 3.92 3.26
C GLU A 79 27.66 4.13 2.90
N ILE A 80 28.14 3.46 1.84
CA ILE A 80 29.49 3.64 1.33
C ILE A 80 29.49 4.78 0.30
N PRO A 81 30.07 5.96 0.61
CA PRO A 81 29.89 7.18 -0.18
C PRO A 81 30.49 7.13 -1.59
N ASN A 82 31.39 6.17 -1.83
CA ASN A 82 32.04 6.01 -3.13
C ASN A 82 31.27 5.08 -4.08
N TRP A 83 30.25 4.37 -3.59
CA TRP A 83 29.44 3.48 -4.42
C TRP A 83 28.26 4.22 -5.03
N LYS A 84 28.14 4.11 -6.35
CA LYS A 84 26.96 4.52 -7.11
C LYS A 84 26.01 3.36 -7.23
N VAL A 85 24.83 3.52 -6.66
CA VAL A 85 23.76 2.51 -6.69
C VAL A 85 22.60 3.05 -7.52
N LEU A 86 22.16 2.28 -8.51
CA LEU A 86 20.93 2.53 -9.25
C LEU A 86 19.85 1.58 -8.72
N LEU A 87 18.72 2.15 -8.30
CA LEU A 87 17.52 1.38 -7.94
C LEU A 87 16.47 1.62 -9.03
N LEU A 88 15.97 0.54 -9.62
CA LEU A 88 14.92 0.57 -10.64
C LEU A 88 13.67 -0.11 -10.08
N GLU A 89 12.54 0.59 -10.03
CA GLU A 89 11.24 0.05 -9.63
C GLU A 89 10.25 0.13 -10.79
N ALA A 90 9.46 -0.92 -10.99
CA ALA A 90 8.47 -0.99 -12.07
C ALA A 90 7.14 -0.35 -11.66
N GLY A 91 6.83 -0.40 -10.36
CA GLY A 91 5.69 0.27 -9.74
C GLY A 91 5.87 1.79 -9.66
N GLY A 92 4.76 2.48 -9.40
CA GLY A 92 4.78 3.89 -9.02
C GLY A 92 4.90 4.06 -7.50
N HIS A 93 4.79 5.30 -7.05
CA HIS A 93 4.73 5.63 -5.64
C HIS A 93 3.50 5.02 -4.97
N GLU A 94 3.64 4.71 -3.68
CA GLU A 94 2.55 4.38 -2.76
C GLU A 94 1.43 5.44 -2.77
N THR A 95 0.24 5.02 -2.35
CA THR A 95 -0.97 5.86 -2.30
C THR A 95 -1.67 5.63 -0.95
N GLU A 96 -2.62 6.48 -0.56
CA GLU A 96 -3.44 6.28 0.67
C GLU A 96 -3.94 4.86 0.88
N ILE A 97 -4.31 4.23 -0.23
CA ILE A 97 -4.96 2.93 -0.19
C ILE A 97 -3.93 1.83 0.17
N THR A 98 -2.65 2.00 -0.20
CA THR A 98 -1.58 1.04 0.10
C THR A 98 -1.16 1.07 1.56
N ASP A 99 -1.28 2.22 2.23
CA ASP A 99 -0.73 2.41 3.58
C ASP A 99 -1.73 2.04 4.69
N VAL A 100 -3.01 1.92 4.34
CA VAL A 100 -4.07 1.55 5.30
C VAL A 100 -4.37 0.05 5.20
N PRO A 101 -4.03 -0.77 6.23
CA PRO A 101 -4.18 -2.23 6.14
C PRO A 101 -5.60 -2.72 5.85
N ILE A 102 -6.64 -2.00 6.31
CA ILE A 102 -8.05 -2.37 6.09
C ILE A 102 -8.46 -2.26 4.61
N LEU A 103 -7.74 -1.46 3.82
CA LEU A 103 -8.02 -1.23 2.41
C LEU A 103 -7.27 -2.19 1.48
N SER A 104 -6.43 -3.08 2.01
CA SER A 104 -5.67 -4.08 1.24
C SER A 104 -6.55 -4.91 0.28
N LEU A 105 -7.79 -5.20 0.67
CA LEU A 105 -8.75 -5.92 -0.17
C LEU A 105 -9.09 -5.22 -1.49
N TYR A 106 -9.00 -3.88 -1.55
CA TYR A 106 -9.22 -3.10 -2.77
C TYR A 106 -8.06 -3.18 -3.75
N LEU A 107 -6.87 -3.58 -3.27
CA LEU A 107 -5.66 -3.64 -4.08
C LEU A 107 -5.51 -4.98 -4.81
N HIS A 108 -6.20 -6.04 -4.36
CA HIS A 108 -6.19 -7.33 -5.04
C HIS A 108 -6.67 -7.20 -6.49
N LYS A 109 -5.89 -7.72 -7.45
CA LYS A 109 -6.14 -7.63 -8.90
C LYS A 109 -6.09 -6.22 -9.50
N SER A 110 -5.55 -5.26 -8.75
CA SER A 110 -5.27 -3.92 -9.27
C SER A 110 -3.94 -3.89 -10.02
N LYS A 111 -3.52 -2.70 -10.45
CA LYS A 111 -2.22 -2.51 -11.14
C LYS A 111 -1.00 -2.67 -10.22
N VAL A 112 -1.20 -2.60 -8.90
CA VAL A 112 -0.13 -2.76 -7.90
C VAL A 112 -0.01 -4.20 -7.38
N ASP A 113 -0.88 -5.11 -7.85
CA ASP A 113 -0.85 -6.52 -7.51
C ASP A 113 -0.24 -7.31 -8.69
N TRP A 114 0.91 -7.93 -8.46
CA TRP A 114 1.73 -8.61 -9.47
C TRP A 114 2.27 -9.94 -8.94
N GLY A 115 2.88 -10.73 -9.83
CA GLY A 115 3.44 -12.04 -9.47
C GLY A 115 2.39 -13.15 -9.48
N TYR A 116 1.47 -13.10 -10.44
CA TYR A 116 0.60 -14.23 -10.68
C TYR A 116 1.43 -15.40 -11.23
N LYS A 117 0.95 -16.63 -11.06
CA LYS A 117 1.62 -17.84 -11.58
C LYS A 117 2.12 -17.65 -13.03
N ARG A 118 1.29 -17.06 -13.89
CA ARG A 118 1.61 -16.83 -15.31
C ARG A 118 2.77 -15.86 -15.54
N ASP A 119 3.05 -14.94 -14.61
CA ASP A 119 4.14 -13.99 -14.77
C ASP A 119 5.49 -14.69 -14.57
N PHE A 120 5.60 -15.56 -13.56
CA PHE A 120 6.76 -16.43 -13.34
C PHE A 120 6.99 -17.38 -14.51
N ASP A 121 5.94 -18.05 -14.98
CA ASP A 121 6.04 -18.96 -16.12
C ASP A 121 6.52 -18.19 -17.38
N ARG A 122 6.03 -16.96 -17.58
CA ARG A 122 6.49 -16.09 -18.68
C ARG A 122 7.96 -15.67 -18.52
N TRP A 123 8.42 -15.42 -17.30
CA TRP A 123 9.83 -15.10 -17.06
C TRP A 123 10.72 -16.29 -17.41
N ALA A 124 10.31 -17.51 -17.06
CA ALA A 124 10.98 -18.73 -17.48
C ALA A 124 11.01 -18.87 -19.01
N ASP A 125 9.88 -18.58 -19.68
CA ASP A 125 9.80 -18.59 -21.16
C ASP A 125 10.74 -17.57 -21.82
N TYR A 126 11.06 -16.47 -21.14
CA TYR A 126 12.06 -15.48 -21.59
C TYR A 126 13.52 -15.90 -21.35
N GLY A 127 13.75 -17.14 -20.91
CA GLY A 127 15.08 -17.71 -20.69
C GLY A 127 15.61 -17.53 -19.26
N ASN A 128 14.78 -17.06 -18.32
CA ASN A 128 15.15 -17.03 -16.91
C ASN A 128 14.91 -18.42 -16.28
N GLU A 129 15.81 -19.35 -16.54
CA GLU A 129 15.70 -20.72 -16.01
C GLU A 129 15.56 -20.73 -14.47
N GLY A 130 14.66 -21.57 -13.96
CA GLY A 130 14.37 -21.66 -12.52
C GLY A 130 13.43 -20.57 -11.98
N TRP A 131 12.87 -19.72 -12.83
CA TRP A 131 11.89 -18.70 -12.44
C TRP A 131 10.44 -19.08 -12.73
N SER A 132 10.15 -20.34 -13.11
CA SER A 132 8.76 -20.78 -13.26
C SER A 132 8.06 -20.76 -11.90
N TYR A 133 6.72 -20.67 -11.88
CA TYR A 133 6.00 -20.60 -10.61
C TYR A 133 6.29 -21.81 -9.72
N ASP A 134 6.43 -22.99 -10.34
CA ASP A 134 6.65 -24.24 -9.63
C ASP A 134 8.07 -24.29 -9.00
N ASP A 135 9.05 -23.62 -9.62
CA ASP A 135 10.42 -23.49 -9.09
C ASP A 135 10.51 -22.51 -7.90
N VAL A 136 9.75 -21.42 -7.95
CA VAL A 136 9.80 -20.38 -6.89
C VAL A 136 8.85 -20.67 -5.72
N LEU A 137 7.79 -21.46 -5.93
CA LEU A 137 6.78 -21.78 -4.91
C LEU A 137 7.37 -22.30 -3.58
N PRO A 138 8.40 -23.17 -3.56
CA PRO A 138 9.04 -23.60 -2.31
C PRO A 138 9.61 -22.43 -1.50
N TYR A 139 10.13 -21.38 -2.15
CA TYR A 139 10.66 -20.20 -1.47
C TYR A 139 9.55 -19.33 -0.90
N PHE A 140 8.43 -19.15 -1.62
CA PHE A 140 7.27 -18.45 -1.07
C PHE A 140 6.71 -19.16 0.16
N LYS A 141 6.59 -20.49 0.09
CA LYS A 141 6.20 -21.32 1.23
C LYS A 141 7.17 -21.13 2.39
N LYS A 142 8.48 -21.13 2.15
CA LYS A 142 9.49 -20.91 3.19
C LYS A 142 9.39 -19.52 3.85
N SER A 143 8.97 -18.49 3.11
CA SER A 143 8.79 -17.13 3.63
C SER A 143 7.47 -16.90 4.37
N GLN A 144 6.54 -17.85 4.34
CA GLN A 144 5.20 -17.72 4.91
C GLN A 144 5.08 -18.45 6.25
N ASP A 145 4.41 -17.81 7.22
CA ASP A 145 3.84 -18.42 8.43
C ASP A 145 2.32 -18.21 8.43
N GLN A 146 1.57 -19.16 7.84
CA GLN A 146 0.12 -19.08 7.73
C GLN A 146 -0.58 -19.61 8.99
N ARG A 147 -0.95 -18.71 9.90
CA ARG A 147 -1.62 -19.08 11.16
C ARG A 147 -3.13 -19.26 11.04
N ASN A 148 -3.74 -18.93 9.91
CA ASN A 148 -5.18 -19.11 9.71
C ASN A 148 -5.50 -20.60 9.45
N PRO A 149 -6.27 -21.29 10.31
CA PRO A 149 -6.55 -22.72 10.17
C PRO A 149 -7.31 -23.10 8.89
N TYR A 150 -8.06 -22.18 8.30
CA TYR A 150 -8.79 -22.43 7.05
C TYR A 150 -7.85 -22.47 5.85
N LEU A 151 -6.83 -21.61 5.83
CA LEU A 151 -5.85 -21.52 4.74
C LEU A 151 -4.70 -22.51 4.93
N ALA A 152 -4.24 -22.70 6.17
CA ALA A 152 -3.16 -23.63 6.53
C ALA A 152 -3.44 -25.09 6.14
N LYS A 153 -4.72 -25.48 6.01
CA LYS A 153 -5.11 -26.81 5.52
C LYS A 153 -4.63 -27.09 4.09
N ASN A 154 -4.44 -26.05 3.28
CA ASN A 154 -4.00 -26.18 1.90
C ASN A 154 -2.47 -26.16 1.81
N THR A 155 -1.86 -27.32 2.10
CA THR A 155 -0.40 -27.52 2.07
C THR A 155 0.19 -27.46 0.65
N LYS A 156 -0.65 -27.47 -0.39
CA LYS A 156 -0.18 -27.29 -1.77
C LYS A 156 0.43 -25.91 -1.95
N TYR A 157 -0.24 -24.87 -1.46
CA TYR A 157 0.19 -23.48 -1.66
C TYR A 157 0.69 -22.78 -0.39
N HIS A 158 0.39 -23.31 0.79
CA HIS A 158 0.74 -22.65 2.06
C HIS A 158 1.70 -23.49 2.91
N ALA A 159 2.49 -22.79 3.71
CA ALA A 159 3.28 -23.36 4.79
C ALA A 159 2.87 -22.74 6.13
N THR A 160 3.13 -23.51 7.19
CA THR A 160 2.89 -23.18 8.60
C THR A 160 4.20 -23.22 9.35
#